data_AF-A0A3Q8VZH0-F1
#
_entry.id   AF-A0A3Q8VZH0-F1
#
_cell.length_a   1.000
_cell.length_b   1.000
_cell.length_c   1.000
_cell.angle_alpha   90.00
_cell.angle_beta   90.00
_cell.angle_gamma   90.00
#
_symmetry.space_group_name_H-M   'P 1'
#
loop_
_entity.id
_entity.type
_entity.pdbx_description
1 polymer ?
#
loop_
_entity_poly.entity_id
_entity_poly.type
_entity_poly.pdbx_seq_one_letter_code
_entity_poly.pdbx_strand_id
1 'polypeptide(L)' 'MCVESGSILVVARGDRRESLNLRVPPELKRQVEEFADAAGISINAAACILLAEGLRAERRRTR' A
#
# COMPACT_ATOMS: atom_id res chain seq x y z
N MET A 1 -4.08 23.89 8.32
CA MET A 1 -2.99 23.24 7.55
C MET A 1 -3.64 22.28 6.59
N CYS A 2 -3.58 22.53 5.29
CA CYS A 2 -4.06 21.57 4.29
C CYS A 2 -3.00 20.47 4.20
N VAL A 3 -3.27 19.30 4.76
CA VAL A 3 -2.40 18.14 4.64
C VAL A 3 -2.55 17.67 3.20
N GLU A 4 -1.54 17.87 2.35
CA GLU A 4 -1.52 17.22 1.03
C GLU A 4 -1.79 15.73 1.27
N SER A 5 -2.78 15.17 0.60
CA SER A 5 -3.15 13.76 0.78
C SER A 5 -2.61 12.97 -0.40
N GLY A 6 -1.73 12.02 -0.13
CA GLY A 6 -1.28 11.05 -1.12
C GLY A 6 -2.39 10.06 -1.46
N SER A 7 -2.35 9.50 -2.66
CA SER A 7 -3.16 8.34 -3.01
C SER A 7 -2.33 7.21 -3.61
N ILE A 8 -2.72 5.98 -3.28
CA ILE A 8 -2.20 4.76 -3.90
C ILE A 8 -3.39 4.01 -4.47
N LEU A 9 -3.34 3.70 -5.77
CA LEU A 9 -4.31 2.83 -6.40
C LEU A 9 -3.76 1.40 -6.38
N VAL A 10 -4.45 0.53 -5.63
CA VAL A 10 -4.17 -0.90 -5.64
C VAL A 10 -5.14 -1.58 -6.59
N VAL A 11 -4.66 -2.43 -7.48
CA VAL A 11 -5.44 -3.20 -8.44
C VAL A 11 -5.17 -4.68 -8.21
N ALA A 12 -6.22 -5.43 -7.87
CA ALA A 12 -6.17 -6.88 -7.74
C ALA A 12 -6.56 -7.54 -9.07
N ARG A 13 -5.76 -8.50 -9.51
CA ARG A 13 -6.02 -9.28 -10.71
C ARG A 13 -6.72 -10.59 -10.30
N GLY A 14 -8.05 -10.55 -10.16
CA GLY A 14 -8.92 -11.72 -9.97
C GLY A 14 -9.93 -11.87 -11.13
N ASP A 15 -10.95 -12.71 -10.98
CA ASP A 15 -12.05 -12.89 -11.95
C ASP A 15 -12.79 -11.59 -12.29
N ARG A 16 -12.74 -10.61 -11.38
CA ARG A 16 -13.10 -9.22 -11.63
C ARG A 16 -11.89 -8.33 -11.34
N ARG A 17 -11.63 -7.37 -12.22
CA ARG A 17 -10.65 -6.31 -11.95
C ARG A 17 -11.22 -5.39 -10.88
N GLU A 18 -10.78 -5.60 -9.65
CA GLU A 18 -11.14 -4.77 -8.51
C GLU A 18 -10.01 -3.80 -8.20
N SER A 19 -10.36 -2.57 -7.84
CA SER A 19 -9.40 -1.55 -7.45
C SER A 19 -9.79 -0.91 -6.13
N LEU A 20 -8.77 -0.60 -5.33
CA LEU A 20 -8.88 0.05 -4.04
C LEU A 20 -8.08 1.35 -4.10
N ASN A 21 -8.76 2.49 -3.98
CA ASN A 21 -8.11 3.79 -3.90
C ASN A 21 -7.87 4.14 -2.44
N LEU A 22 -6.62 4.07 -2.01
CA LEU A 22 -6.22 4.37 -0.64
C LEU A 22 -5.82 5.84 -0.54
N ARG A 23 -6.53 6.59 0.31
CA ARG A 23 -6.09 7.91 0.76
C ARG A 23 -5.13 7.72 1.92
N VAL A 24 -3.90 8.15 1.74
CA VAL A 24 -2.81 7.93 2.70
C VAL A 24 -2.05 9.23 2.96
N PRO A 25 -1.40 9.37 4.13
CA PRO A 25 -0.44 10.45 4.34
C PRO A 25 0.66 10.43 3.27
N PRO A 26 1.18 11.60 2.83
CA PRO A 26 2.26 11.70 1.84
C PRO A 26 3.48 10.87 2.21
N GLU A 27 3.82 10.83 3.50
CA GLU A 27 4.98 10.12 4.02
C GLU A 27 4.83 8.61 3.82
N LEU A 28 3.60 8.10 3.97
CA LEU A 28 3.30 6.69 3.73
C LEU A 28 3.36 6.38 2.23
N LYS A 29 2.85 7.28 1.38
CA LYS A 29 2.98 7.15 -0.09
C LYS A 29 4.45 7.06 -0.50
N ARG A 30 5.29 7.95 0.04
CA ARG A 30 6.72 7.99 -0.25
C ARG A 30 7.42 6.71 0.19
N GLN A 31 7.10 6.17 1.37
CA GLN A 31 7.65 4.89 1.82
C GLN A 31 7.30 3.72 0.90
N VAL A 32 6.07 3.68 0.37
CA VAL A 32 5.67 2.64 -0.59
C VAL A 32 6.43 2.79 -1.91
N GLU A 33 6.64 4.03 -2.38
CA GLU A 33 7.41 4.32 -3.60
C GLU A 33 8.89 3.93 -3.43
N GLU A 34 9.52 4.30 -2.31
CA GLU A 34 10.90 3.93 -1.96
C GLU A 34 11.08 2.40 -1.88
N PHE A 35 10.13 1.69 -1.27
CA PHE A 35 10.17 0.23 -1.21
C PHE A 35 10.00 -0.41 -2.59
N ALA A 36 9.09 0.13 -3.43
CA ALA A 36 8.87 -0.37 -4.78
C ALA A 36 10.14 -0.25 -5.64
N ASP A 37 10.81 0.90 -5.56
CA ASP A 37 12.07 1.17 -6.26
C ASP A 37 13.19 0.23 -5.77
N ALA A 38 13.39 0.15 -4.46
CA ALA A 38 14.42 -0.71 -3.86
C ALA A 38 14.22 -2.20 -4.18
N ALA A 39 12.98 -2.67 -4.26
CA ALA A 39 12.65 -4.07 -4.59
C ALA A 39 12.53 -4.33 -6.10
N GLY A 40 12.57 -3.30 -6.95
CA GLY A 40 12.40 -3.44 -8.40
C GLY A 40 11.02 -3.94 -8.82
N ILE A 41 9.96 -3.57 -8.08
CA ILE A 41 8.58 -4.01 -8.33
C ILE A 41 7.64 -2.81 -8.54
N SER A 42 6.44 -3.08 -9.08
CA SER A 42 5.43 -2.03 -9.22
C SER A 42 4.96 -1.51 -7.85
N ILE A 43 4.59 -0.22 -7.78
CA ILE A 43 3.95 0.41 -6.61
C ILE A 43 2.72 -0.39 -6.13
N ASN A 44 1.96 -0.97 -7.06
CA ASN A 44 0.82 -1.83 -6.74
C ASN A 44 1.24 -3.09 -5.95
N ALA A 45 2.28 -3.78 -6.42
CA ALA A 45 2.81 -4.97 -5.76
C ALA A 45 3.41 -4.63 -4.38
N ALA A 46 4.17 -3.53 -4.31
CA ALA A 46 4.71 -2.98 -3.06
C ALA A 46 3.59 -2.70 -2.04
N ALA A 47 2.53 -2.00 -2.45
CA ALA A 47 1.39 -1.71 -1.60
C ALA A 47 0.71 -2.98 -1.08
N CYS A 48 0.49 -3.99 -1.95
CA CYS A 48 -0.08 -5.28 -1.54
C CYS A 48 0.78 -6.00 -0.49
N ILE A 49 2.10 -6.04 -0.68
CA ILE A 49 3.03 -6.69 0.26
C ILE A 49 3.00 -6.00 1.62
N LEU A 50 3.16 -4.67 1.63
CA LEU A 50 3.20 -3.89 2.87
C LEU A 50 1.87 -3.95 3.63
N LEU A 51 0.74 -3.92 2.93
CA LEU A 51 -0.59 -4.13 3.55
C LEU A 51 -0.70 -5.52 4.17
N ALA A 52 -0.27 -6.57 3.47
CA ALA A 52 -0.32 -7.94 3.98
C ALA A 52 0.55 -8.10 5.24
N GLU A 53 1.76 -7.51 5.25
CA GLU A 53 2.64 -7.53 6.42
C GLU A 53 2.04 -6.76 7.61
N GLY A 54 1.47 -5.57 7.37
CA GLY A 54 0.77 -4.81 8.39
C GLY A 54 -0.39 -5.60 9.03
N LEU A 55 -1.22 -6.25 8.22
CA LEU A 55 -2.31 -7.11 8.69
C LEU A 55 -1.81 -8.33 9.48
N ARG A 56 -0.69 -8.94 9.08
CA ARG A 56 -0.05 -10.04 9.82
C ARG A 56 0.49 -9.58 11.16
N ALA A 57 1.09 -8.39 11.22
CA ALA A 57 1.59 -7.80 12.45
C ALA A 57 0.45 -7.52 13.43
N GLU A 58 -0.67 -6.96 12.94
CA GLU A 58 -1.83 -6.67 13.77
C GLU A 58 -2.46 -7.94 14.35
N ARG A 59 -2.63 -9.00 13.53
CA ARG A 59 -3.11 -10.31 14.01
C ARG A 59 -2.23 -10.91 15.11
N ARG A 60 -0.91 -10.70 15.03
CA ARG A 60 0.02 -11.16 16.07
C ARG A 60 -0.10 -10.37 17.36
N ARG A 61 -0.52 -9.11 17.29
CA ARG A 61 -0.74 -8.24 18.45
C ARG A 61 -2.03 -8.54 19.20
N THR A 62 -3.06 -8.98 18.48
CA THR A 62 -4.38 -9.32 19.06
C THR A 62 -4.40 -10.70 19.74
N ARG A 63 -3.39 -11.55 19.53
CA ARG A 63 -3.28 -12.89 20.13
C ARG A 63 -2.47 -12.86 21.41
#